data_AF-A0AAD9QQ88-F1
#
_entry.id   AF-A0AAD9QQ88-F1
#
_cell.length_a   1.000
_cell.length_b   1.000
_cell.length_c   1.000
_cell.angle_alpha   90.00
_cell.angle_beta   90.00
_cell.angle_gamma   90.00
#
_symmetry.space_group_name_H-M   'P 1'
#
loop_
_entity.id
_entity.type
_entity.pdbx_description
1 polymer ?
#
loop_
_entity_poly.entity_id
_entity_poly.type
_entity_poly.pdbx_seq_one_letter_code
_entity_poly.pdbx_strand_id
1 'polypeptide(L)'
;MAARRIGQYVPDWIKIATKVPNEARPDMNSLRMQYESIKTSLDAVAAKPEPIDWDFYSKNISKPGLVEAFRKAYEAITVPYPVDVHTNQIDKAEKEMEEHAVKTIKLANLEIAKYEVEVDDYLELHPEIRKQAEEEIARNDWSH
;
A
#
# COMPACT_ATOMS: atom_id res chain seq x y z
N MET A 1 -2.32 -0.16 -19.59
CA MET A 1 -2.76 0.89 -18.64
C MET A 1 -1.83 1.03 -17.41
N ALA A 2 -1.04 0.00 -17.05
CA ALA A 2 -0.09 0.04 -15.92
C ALA A 2 1.04 1.08 -16.05
N ALA A 3 1.63 1.25 -17.25
CA ALA A 3 2.76 2.17 -17.45
C ALA A 3 2.44 3.65 -17.17
N ARG A 4 1.16 4.08 -17.23
CA ARG A 4 0.76 5.46 -16.92
C ARG A 4 0.66 5.75 -15.42
N ARG A 5 0.67 4.73 -14.55
CA ARG A 5 0.47 4.88 -13.10
C ARG A 5 1.77 4.97 -12.29
N ILE A 6 2.91 4.67 -12.91
CA ILE A 6 4.22 4.72 -12.25
C ILE A 6 4.52 6.16 -11.84
N GLY A 7 4.73 6.39 -10.54
CA GLY A 7 5.12 7.68 -9.97
C GLY A 7 4.01 8.70 -9.71
N GLN A 8 2.76 8.45 -10.15
CA GLN A 8 1.66 9.43 -9.96
C GLN A 8 0.89 9.25 -8.63
N TYR A 9 0.88 8.05 -8.07
CA TYR A 9 0.13 7.75 -6.85
C TYR A 9 1.05 7.73 -5.62
N VAL A 10 0.76 8.61 -4.65
CA VAL A 10 1.39 8.63 -3.33
C VAL A 10 0.36 8.15 -2.31
N PRO A 11 0.61 7.00 -1.63
CA PRO A 11 -0.27 6.53 -0.57
C PRO A 11 -0.34 7.52 0.59
N ASP A 12 -1.53 7.73 1.14
CA ASP A 12 -1.72 8.46 2.40
C ASP A 12 -1.40 7.53 3.58
N TRP A 13 -0.13 7.51 3.98
CA TRP A 13 0.37 6.68 5.08
C TRP A 13 -0.26 7.03 6.43
N ILE A 14 -0.68 8.28 6.63
CA ILE A 14 -1.30 8.71 7.89
C ILE A 14 -2.68 8.07 7.99
N LYS A 15 -3.49 8.19 6.94
CA LYS A 15 -4.81 7.58 6.90
C LYS A 15 -4.74 6.06 7.07
N ILE A 16 -3.78 5.39 6.42
CA ILE A 16 -3.57 3.95 6.59
C ILE A 16 -3.21 3.63 8.05
N ALA A 17 -2.27 4.37 8.66
CA ALA A 17 -1.86 4.14 10.04
C ALA A 17 -3.00 4.27 11.07
N THR A 18 -4.04 5.09 10.80
CA THR A 18 -5.21 5.19 11.69
C THR A 18 -6.12 3.96 11.67
N LYS A 19 -6.02 3.12 10.64
CA LYS A 19 -6.88 1.94 10.44
C LYS A 19 -6.18 0.61 10.73
N VAL A 20 -4.85 0.64 10.87
CA VAL A 20 -4.04 -0.57 11.10
C VAL A 20 -4.01 -0.89 12.60
N PRO A 21 -4.39 -2.12 13.01
CA PRO A 21 -4.24 -2.59 14.38
C PRO A 21 -2.78 -2.55 14.84
N ASN A 22 -2.54 -2.45 16.14
CA ASN A 22 -1.18 -2.36 16.70
C ASN A 22 -0.26 -3.51 16.25
N GLU A 23 -0.82 -4.71 16.13
CA GLU A 23 -0.13 -5.95 15.72
C GLU A 23 0.37 -5.90 14.26
N ALA A 24 -0.35 -5.21 13.38
CA ALA A 24 -0.03 -5.10 11.95
C ALA A 24 0.82 -3.86 11.62
N ARG A 25 1.17 -3.04 12.61
CA ARG A 25 2.06 -1.88 12.43
C ARG A 25 3.45 -2.24 11.88
N PRO A 26 4.12 -3.34 12.31
CA PRO A 26 5.39 -3.74 11.74
C PRO A 26 5.32 -4.01 10.24
N ASP A 27 4.25 -4.68 9.78
CA ASP A 27 4.04 -4.99 8.36
C ASP A 27 3.78 -3.74 7.53
N MET A 28 2.97 -2.81 8.04
CA MET A 28 2.75 -1.51 7.40
C MET A 28 4.06 -0.72 7.26
N ASN A 29 4.90 -0.71 8.30
CA ASN A 29 6.20 -0.03 8.26
C ASN A 29 7.14 -0.69 7.24
N SER A 30 7.16 -2.03 7.17
CA SER A 30 7.92 -2.78 6.16
C SER A 30 7.49 -2.40 4.73
N LEU A 31 6.18 -2.37 4.47
CA LEU A 31 5.62 -1.97 3.17
C LEU A 31 6.01 -0.53 2.82
N ARG A 32 5.92 0.39 3.79
CA ARG A 32 6.30 1.79 3.60
C ARG A 32 7.77 1.93 3.24
N MET A 33 8.67 1.26 3.97
CA MET A 33 10.11 1.29 3.67
C MET A 33 10.41 0.76 2.28
N GLN A 34 9.77 -0.34 1.87
CA GLN A 34 9.92 -0.90 0.52
C GLN A 34 9.43 0.08 -0.54
N TYR A 35 8.27 0.72 -0.33
CA TYR A 35 7.74 1.72 -1.25
C TYR A 35 8.69 2.91 -1.40
N GLU A 36 9.17 3.47 -0.29
CA GLU A 36 10.10 4.61 -0.30
C GLU A 36 11.42 4.24 -0.98
N SER A 37 11.97 3.06 -0.70
CA SER A 37 13.19 2.55 -1.35
C SER A 37 13.03 2.41 -2.87
N ILE A 38 11.93 1.81 -3.32
CA ILE A 38 11.63 1.67 -4.76
C ILE A 38 11.47 3.05 -5.40
N LYS A 39 10.74 3.96 -4.74
CA LYS A 39 10.54 5.32 -5.24
C LYS A 39 11.86 6.07 -5.40
N THR A 40 12.73 6.04 -4.39
CA THR A 40 14.05 6.67 -4.48
C THR A 40 14.90 6.04 -5.59
N SER A 41 14.86 4.71 -5.75
CA SER A 41 15.58 4.04 -6.83
C SER A 41 15.05 4.43 -8.22
N LEU A 42 13.73 4.62 -8.35
CA LEU A 42 13.09 5.03 -9.59
C LEU A 42 13.41 6.50 -9.93
N ASP A 43 13.35 7.39 -8.95
CA ASP A 43 13.68 8.81 -9.11
C ASP A 43 15.16 9.03 -9.48
N ALA A 44 16.05 8.11 -9.06
CA ALA A 44 17.46 8.12 -9.43
C ALA A 44 17.73 7.66 -10.88
N VAL A 45 16.81 6.90 -11.50
CA VAL A 45 16.98 6.41 -12.87
C VAL A 45 16.58 7.52 -13.84
N ALA A 46 17.53 7.97 -14.67
CA ALA A 46 17.24 8.94 -15.73
C ALA A 46 16.20 8.38 -16.71
N ALA A 47 15.18 9.19 -17.05
CA ALA A 47 14.08 8.79 -17.93
C ALA A 47 14.54 8.42 -19.36
N LYS A 48 15.74 8.85 -19.76
CA LYS A 48 16.41 8.46 -21.00
C LYS A 48 17.85 8.05 -20.68
N PRO A 49 18.36 6.99 -21.32
CA PRO A 49 19.78 6.67 -21.21
C PRO A 49 20.61 7.84 -21.76
N GLU A 50 21.81 8.02 -21.20
CA GLU A 50 22.74 9.04 -21.69
C GLU A 50 23.05 8.78 -23.18
N PRO A 51 22.99 9.83 -24.03
CA PRO A 51 23.29 9.67 -25.44
C PRO A 51 24.77 9.31 -25.61
N ILE A 52 25.02 8.29 -26.44
CA ILE A 52 26.38 7.89 -26.81
C ILE A 52 26.94 8.90 -27.80
N ASP A 53 28.11 9.47 -27.49
CA ASP A 53 28.83 10.36 -28.40
C ASP A 53 29.56 9.57 -29.50
N TRP A 54 28.82 9.21 -30.55
CA TRP A 54 29.35 8.48 -31.70
C TRP A 54 30.41 9.27 -32.50
N ASP A 55 30.39 10.61 -32.43
CA ASP A 55 31.33 11.48 -33.14
C ASP A 55 32.71 11.50 -32.48
N PHE A 56 32.77 11.40 -31.16
CA PHE A 56 34.02 11.19 -30.44
C PHE A 56 34.67 9.84 -30.81
N TYR A 57 33.87 8.78 -30.86
CA TYR A 57 34.37 7.44 -31.20
C TYR A 57 34.79 7.32 -32.67
N SER A 58 34.06 7.95 -33.60
CA SER A 58 34.41 7.94 -35.03
C SER A 58 35.76 8.62 -35.31
N LYS A 59 36.13 9.65 -34.54
CA LYS A 59 37.41 10.37 -34.65
C LYS A 59 38.59 9.58 -34.06
N ASN A 60 38.38 8.83 -32.99
CA ASN A 60 39.44 8.14 -32.26
C ASN A 60 39.69 6.70 -32.74
N ILE A 61 38.73 6.08 -33.42
CA ILE A 61 38.84 4.70 -33.90
C ILE A 61 39.35 4.70 -35.35
N SER A 62 40.54 4.15 -35.54
CA SER A 62 41.23 4.07 -36.84
C SER A 62 40.65 3.03 -37.81
N LYS A 63 39.77 2.13 -37.33
CA LYS A 63 39.12 1.12 -38.18
C LYS A 63 37.88 1.70 -38.88
N PRO A 64 37.89 1.86 -40.21
CA PRO A 64 36.75 2.38 -40.96
C PRO A 64 35.53 1.45 -40.85
N GLY A 65 34.34 2.01 -40.69
CA GLY A 65 33.06 1.28 -40.66
C GLY A 65 32.70 0.58 -39.34
N LEU A 66 33.62 0.49 -38.38
CA LEU A 66 33.35 -0.20 -37.10
C LEU A 66 32.34 0.56 -36.22
N VAL A 67 32.53 1.88 -36.10
CA VAL A 67 31.65 2.74 -35.29
C VAL A 67 30.24 2.80 -35.86
N GLU A 68 30.11 2.80 -37.18
CA GLU A 68 28.83 2.83 -37.88
C GLU A 68 28.07 1.50 -37.72
N ALA A 69 28.78 0.36 -37.75
CA ALA A 69 28.20 -0.94 -37.45
C ALA A 69 27.67 -1.03 -36.01
N PHE A 70 28.42 -0.51 -35.02
CA PHE A 70 27.97 -0.48 -33.61
C PHE A 70 26.80 0.48 -33.38
N ARG A 71 26.82 1.66 -34.01
CA ARG A 71 25.69 2.59 -33.96
C ARG A 71 24.42 1.93 -34.48
N LYS A 72 24.49 1.29 -35.65
CA LYS A 72 23.34 0.60 -36.25
C LYS A 72 22.85 -0.57 -35.40
N ALA A 73 23.78 -1.32 -34.78
CA ALA A 73 23.42 -2.39 -33.86
C ALA A 73 22.76 -1.85 -32.58
N TYR A 74 23.25 -0.75 -32.02
CA TYR A 74 22.67 -0.11 -30.83
C TYR A 74 21.27 0.45 -31.11
N GLU A 75 21.08 1.14 -32.23
CA GLU A 75 19.77 1.67 -32.64
C GLU A 75 18.74 0.56 -32.93
N ALA A 76 19.20 -0.65 -33.27
CA ALA A 76 18.33 -1.82 -33.48
C ALA A 76 17.91 -2.50 -32.16
N ILE A 77 18.55 -2.21 -31.03
CA ILE A 77 18.19 -2.80 -29.74
C ILE A 77 16.96 -2.08 -29.19
N THR A 78 15.85 -2.80 -29.08
CA THR A 78 14.66 -2.35 -28.37
C THR A 78 14.66 -2.92 -26.95
N VAL A 79 14.59 -2.06 -25.93
CA VAL A 79 14.43 -2.52 -24.55
C VAL A 79 12.94 -2.85 -24.32
N PRO A 80 12.58 -4.13 -24.05
CA PRO A 80 11.20 -4.49 -23.80
C PRO A 80 10.72 -3.94 -22.46
N TYR A 81 9.47 -3.48 -22.42
CA TYR A 81 8.84 -3.05 -21.19
C TYR A 81 8.50 -4.27 -20.31
N PRO A 82 8.64 -4.19 -18.96
CA PRO A 82 8.28 -5.29 -18.08
C PRO A 82 6.80 -5.70 -18.24
N VAL A 83 6.55 -7.01 -18.29
CA VAL A 83 5.17 -7.54 -18.31
C VAL A 83 4.60 -7.49 -16.90
N ASP A 84 3.37 -7.00 -16.78
CA ASP A 84 2.65 -6.98 -15.52
C ASP A 84 2.10 -8.38 -15.19
N VAL A 85 2.61 -8.97 -14.10
CA VAL A 85 2.19 -10.29 -13.61
C VAL A 85 1.46 -10.23 -12.26
N HIS A 86 1.43 -9.07 -11.61
CA HIS A 86 1.00 -8.93 -10.22
C HIS A 86 -0.39 -8.31 -10.07
N THR A 87 -0.85 -7.51 -11.04
CA THR A 87 -2.16 -6.84 -10.94
C THR A 87 -3.31 -7.84 -10.73
N ASN A 88 -3.32 -8.95 -11.48
CA ASN A 88 -4.36 -9.99 -11.32
C ASN A 88 -4.33 -10.66 -9.93
N GLN A 89 -3.15 -10.76 -9.31
CA GLN A 89 -3.02 -11.35 -7.97
C GLN A 89 -3.55 -10.39 -6.90
N ILE A 90 -3.27 -9.10 -7.06
CA ILE A 90 -3.77 -8.03 -6.17
C ILE A 90 -5.30 -7.96 -6.24
N ASP A 91 -5.88 -7.94 -7.45
CA ASP A 91 -7.33 -7.88 -7.64
C ASP A 91 -8.05 -9.08 -7.02
N LYS A 92 -7.40 -10.26 -7.05
CA LYS A 92 -7.94 -11.46 -6.40
C LYS A 92 -7.88 -11.35 -4.88
N ALA A 93 -6.74 -10.92 -4.33
CA ALA A 93 -6.57 -10.73 -2.90
C ALA A 93 -7.53 -9.67 -2.33
N GLU A 94 -7.79 -8.59 -3.09
CA GLU A 94 -8.75 -7.55 -2.71
C GLU A 94 -10.16 -8.12 -2.53
N LYS A 95 -10.64 -8.94 -3.49
CA LYS A 95 -11.94 -9.59 -3.40
C LYS A 95 -12.04 -10.56 -2.23
N GLU A 96 -11.00 -11.36 -2.00
CA GLU A 96 -10.94 -12.30 -0.86
C GLU A 96 -11.02 -11.55 0.48
N MET A 97 -10.31 -10.42 0.59
CA MET A 97 -10.34 -9.57 1.79
C MET A 97 -11.69 -8.86 1.98
N GLU A 98 -12.34 -8.42 0.91
CA GLU A 98 -13.69 -7.82 0.97
C GLU A 98 -14.72 -8.83 1.52
N GLU A 99 -14.70 -10.06 1.02
CA GLU A 99 -15.57 -11.12 1.54
C GLU A 99 -15.29 -11.42 3.02
N HIS A 100 -14.02 -11.45 3.42
CA HIS A 100 -13.64 -11.64 4.80
C HIS A 100 -14.13 -10.50 5.69
N ALA A 101 -13.94 -9.24 5.27
CA ALA A 101 -14.40 -8.06 6.01
C ALA A 101 -15.93 -8.08 6.22
N VAL A 102 -16.71 -8.40 5.19
CA VAL A 102 -18.17 -8.51 5.30
C VAL A 102 -18.58 -9.61 6.29
N LYS A 103 -17.89 -10.75 6.28
CA LYS A 103 -18.15 -11.83 7.25
C LYS A 103 -17.83 -11.39 8.68
N THR A 104 -16.67 -10.75 8.89
CA THR A 104 -16.26 -10.27 10.22
C THR A 104 -17.22 -9.22 10.77
N ILE A 105 -17.68 -8.26 9.95
CA ILE A 105 -18.66 -7.25 10.37
C ILE A 105 -19.96 -7.92 10.83
N LYS A 106 -20.45 -8.93 10.09
CA LYS A 106 -21.66 -9.67 10.47
C LYS A 106 -21.49 -10.39 11.80
N LEU A 107 -20.37 -11.08 12.00
CA LEU A 107 -20.09 -11.80 13.24
C LEU A 107 -19.97 -10.83 14.43
N ALA A 108 -19.20 -9.75 14.25
CA ALA A 108 -19.03 -8.73 15.28
C ALA A 108 -20.37 -8.10 15.70
N ASN A 109 -21.26 -7.78 14.74
CA ASN A 109 -22.58 -7.23 15.05
C ASN A 109 -23.47 -8.22 15.82
N LEU A 110 -23.37 -9.53 15.55
CA LEU A 110 -24.10 -10.54 16.32
C LEU A 110 -23.58 -10.65 17.74
N GLU A 111 -22.26 -10.58 17.93
CA GLU A 111 -21.63 -10.59 19.26
C GLU A 111 -22.00 -9.33 20.06
N ILE A 112 -21.95 -8.15 19.44
CA ILE A 112 -22.38 -6.89 20.06
C ILE A 112 -23.83 -6.99 20.54
N ALA A 113 -24.74 -7.43 19.69
CA ALA A 113 -26.15 -7.57 20.07
C ALA A 113 -26.36 -8.56 21.23
N LYS A 114 -25.57 -9.64 21.29
CA LYS A 114 -25.60 -10.57 22.43
C LYS A 114 -25.13 -9.90 23.72
N TYR A 115 -24.02 -9.17 23.67
CA TYR A 115 -23.47 -8.49 24.83
C TYR A 115 -24.36 -7.33 25.31
N GLU A 116 -25.03 -6.62 24.41
CA GLU A 116 -26.01 -5.59 24.77
C GLU A 116 -27.14 -6.17 25.61
N VAL A 117 -27.71 -7.32 25.21
CA VAL A 117 -28.74 -8.01 25.99
C VAL A 117 -28.21 -8.49 27.34
N GLU A 118 -27.00 -9.07 27.38
CA GLU A 118 -26.41 -9.56 28.63
C GLU A 118 -26.11 -8.42 29.63
N VAL A 119 -25.69 -7.25 29.13
CA VAL A 119 -25.51 -6.04 29.94
C VAL A 119 -26.85 -5.56 30.48
N ASP A 120 -27.89 -5.52 29.66
CA ASP A 120 -29.23 -5.11 30.10
C ASP A 120 -29.78 -6.04 31.19
N ASP A 121 -29.69 -7.36 31.00
CA ASP A 121 -30.10 -8.37 31.98
C ASP A 121 -29.34 -8.19 33.31
N TYR A 122 -28.02 -7.95 33.25
CA TYR A 122 -27.20 -7.70 34.44
C TYR A 122 -27.60 -6.42 35.17
N LEU A 123 -27.89 -5.33 34.43
CA LEU A 123 -28.33 -4.06 35.00
C LEU A 123 -29.76 -4.12 35.56
N GLU A 124 -30.61 -5.05 35.11
CA GLU A 124 -31.91 -5.33 35.73
C GLU A 124 -31.77 -6.05 37.08
N LEU A 125 -30.82 -7.00 37.18
CA LEU A 125 -30.53 -7.72 38.42
C LEU A 125 -29.81 -6.85 39.46
N HIS A 126 -29.11 -5.80 39.02
CA HIS A 126 -28.31 -4.90 39.85
C HIS A 126 -28.73 -3.41 39.69
N PRO A 127 -29.90 -3.02 40.23
CA PRO A 127 -30.43 -1.67 40.08
C PRO A 127 -29.53 -0.59 40.73
N GLU A 128 -28.74 -0.95 41.73
CA GLU A 128 -27.72 -0.08 42.34
C GLU A 128 -26.61 0.30 41.35
N ILE A 129 -26.15 -0.64 40.52
CA ILE A 129 -25.12 -0.41 39.50
C ILE A 129 -25.69 0.43 38.36
N ARG A 130 -26.93 0.16 37.95
CA ARG A 130 -27.65 0.97 36.95
C ARG A 130 -27.73 2.44 37.37
N LYS A 131 -28.14 2.69 38.62
CA LYS A 131 -28.26 4.05 39.15
C LYS A 131 -26.89 4.75 39.23
N GLN A 132 -25.85 4.04 39.64
CA GLN A 132 -24.49 4.58 39.67
C GLN A 132 -23.99 4.95 38.26
N ALA A 133 -24.20 4.07 37.27
CA ALA A 133 -23.83 4.31 35.89
C ALA A 133 -24.54 5.54 35.31
N GLU A 134 -25.86 5.69 35.54
CA GLU A 134 -26.63 6.87 35.14
C GLU A 134 -26.12 8.16 35.79
N GLU A 135 -25.75 8.11 37.08
CA GLU A 135 -25.18 9.24 37.82
C GLU A 135 -23.76 9.62 37.34
N GLU A 136 -22.93 8.65 36.96
CA GLU A 136 -21.60 8.87 36.36
C GLU A 136 -21.71 9.48 34.95
N ILE A 137 -22.63 8.95 34.12
CA ILE A 137 -22.95 9.52 32.80
C ILE A 137 -23.45 10.97 32.92
N ALA A 138 -24.36 11.25 33.86
CA ALA A 138 -24.87 12.60 34.09
C ALA A 138 -23.80 13.58 34.58
N ARG A 139 -22.80 13.08 35.32
CA ARG A 139 -21.65 13.87 35.79
C ARG A 139 -20.51 13.96 34.78
N ASN A 140 -20.62 13.24 33.65
CA ASN A 140 -19.59 13.12 32.62
C ASN A 140 -18.23 12.67 33.19
N ASP A 141 -18.27 11.84 34.24
CA ASP A 141 -17.10 11.32 34.91
C ASP A 141 -16.78 9.93 34.35
N TRP A 142 -15.76 9.90 33.49
CA TRP A 142 -15.28 8.68 32.81
C TRP A 142 -13.93 8.23 33.37
N SER A 143 -13.53 8.77 34.54
CA SER A 143 -12.23 8.48 35.13
C SER A 143 -12.30 7.22 36.00
N HIS A 144 -12.12 6.06 35.36
CA HIS A 144 -11.87 4.77 36.02
C HIS A 144 -10.48 4.25 35.67
#